data_AF-A0A8X6MB59-F1
#
_entry.id   AF-A0A8X6MB59-F1
#
_cell.length_a   1.000
_cell.length_b   1.000
_cell.length_c   1.000
_cell.angle_alpha   90.00
_cell.angle_beta   90.00
_cell.angle_gamma   90.00
#
_symmetry.space_group_name_H-M   'P 1'
#
loop_
_entity.id
_entity.type
_entity.pdbx_description
1 polymer ?
#
loop_
_entity_poly.entity_id
_entity_poly.type
_entity_poly.pdbx_seq_one_letter_code
_entity_poly.pdbx_strand_id
1 'polypeptide(L)'
;MWYHFDVIASKPYETVYRKTGKGILDCEWFPGAAMNYAENLLRIRDDKIAIIVLDEDQNEDRVTFAELFEEVCTQPHSESTV
;
A
#
# COMPACT_ATOMS: atom_id res chain seq x y z
N MET A 1 13.99 -7.14 -5.63
CA MET A 1 12.96 -6.26 -5.04
C MET A 1 11.57 -6.83 -5.25
N TRP A 2 10.98 -6.80 -6.45
CA TRP A 2 9.62 -7.33 -6.68
C TRP A 2 9.41 -8.77 -6.17
N TYR A 3 10.27 -9.70 -6.58
CA TYR A 3 10.25 -11.09 -6.11
C TYR A 3 10.74 -11.29 -4.68
N HIS A 4 11.48 -10.32 -4.12
CA HIS A 4 11.98 -10.45 -2.75
C HIS A 4 10.87 -10.16 -1.73
N PHE A 5 10.02 -9.17 -2.04
CA PHE A 5 8.91 -8.78 -1.15
C PHE A 5 7.62 -9.54 -1.41
N ASP A 6 7.65 -10.53 -2.31
CA ASP A 6 6.50 -11.30 -2.76
C ASP A 6 5.30 -10.39 -3.08
N VAL A 7 5.54 -9.41 -3.95
CA VAL A 7 4.52 -8.42 -4.33
C VAL A 7 3.34 -9.14 -4.96
N ILE A 8 2.15 -8.92 -4.39
CA ILE A 8 0.88 -9.45 -4.87
C ILE A 8 0.40 -8.53 -6.00
N ALA A 9 0.22 -9.11 -7.18
CA ALA A 9 -0.30 -8.42 -8.35
C ALA A 9 -1.33 -9.30 -9.06
N SER A 10 -2.45 -8.69 -9.47
CA SER A 10 -3.51 -9.37 -10.21
C SER A 10 -3.16 -9.51 -11.69
N LYS A 11 -2.26 -8.66 -12.21
CA LYS A 11 -1.67 -8.79 -13.55
C LYS A 11 -0.15 -8.61 -13.46
N PRO A 12 0.64 -9.48 -14.10
CA PRO A 12 2.10 -9.35 -14.12
C PRO A 12 2.52 -8.15 -14.98
N TYR A 13 3.71 -7.61 -14.72
CA TYR A 13 4.33 -6.62 -15.61
C TYR A 13 4.83 -7.27 -16.90
N GLU A 14 4.88 -6.48 -17.97
CA GLU A 14 5.45 -6.90 -19.27
C GLU A 14 6.98 -6.73 -19.28
N THR A 15 7.45 -5.62 -18.73
CA THR A 15 8.87 -5.29 -18.56
C THR A 15 9.05 -4.55 -17.25
N VAL A 16 10.26 -4.57 -16.70
CA VAL A 16 10.58 -3.86 -15.46
C VAL A 16 10.61 -2.35 -15.67
N TYR A 17 11.12 -1.89 -16.81
CA TYR A 17 11.35 -0.49 -17.10
C TYR A 17 11.10 -0.19 -18.57
N ARG A 18 10.44 0.93 -18.84
CA ARG A 18 10.21 1.46 -20.18
C ARG A 18 10.50 2.96 -20.17
N LYS A 19 11.42 3.38 -21.04
CA LYS A 19 11.69 4.81 -21.27
C LYS A 19 10.63 5.35 -22.22
N THR A 20 9.94 6.43 -21.83
CA THR A 20 8.84 7.03 -22.62
C THR A 20 9.24 8.35 -23.28
N GLY A 21 10.42 8.90 -22.95
CA GLY A 21 10.87 10.19 -23.47
C GLY A 21 12.34 10.47 -23.18
N LYS A 22 12.75 11.74 -23.20
CA LYS A 22 14.17 12.15 -23.06
C LYS A 22 14.54 12.56 -21.64
N GLY A 23 13.57 13.05 -20.88
CA GLY A 23 13.73 13.51 -19.50
C GLY A 23 13.85 12.34 -18.50
N ILE A 24 14.28 12.67 -17.29
CA ILE A 24 14.44 11.70 -16.20
C ILE A 24 13.08 11.20 -15.66
N LEU A 25 12.01 11.99 -15.81
CA LEU A 25 10.65 11.61 -15.44
C LEU A 25 9.92 10.83 -16.54
N ASP A 26 10.48 10.78 -17.75
CA ASP A 26 9.86 10.09 -18.88
C ASP A 26 10.17 8.58 -18.82
N CYS A 27 9.64 7.93 -17.79
CA CYS A 27 9.77 6.50 -17.58
C CYS A 27 8.53 5.88 -16.94
N GLU A 28 8.29 4.62 -17.29
CA GLU A 28 7.30 3.75 -16.67
C GLU A 28 8.02 2.58 -16.01
N TRP A 29 7.66 2.31 -14.76
CA TRP A 29 8.10 1.13 -14.03
C TRP A 29 6.98 0.11 -14.00
N PHE A 30 7.33 -1.15 -14.27
CA PHE A 30 6.38 -2.28 -14.29
C PHE A 30 5.14 -2.06 -15.17
N PRO A 31 5.27 -1.53 -16.41
CA PRO A 31 4.11 -1.36 -17.30
C PRO A 31 3.35 -2.68 -17.51
N GLY A 32 2.03 -2.57 -17.55
CA GLY A 32 1.10 -3.70 -17.68
C GLY A 32 0.74 -4.37 -16.34
N ALA A 33 1.51 -4.15 -15.28
CA ALA A 33 1.15 -4.67 -13.97
C ALA A 33 -0.09 -3.98 -13.40
N ALA A 34 -0.91 -4.76 -12.70
CA ALA A 34 -2.00 -4.26 -11.88
C ALA A 34 -1.85 -4.85 -10.47
N MET A 35 -1.84 -3.98 -9.48
CA MET A 35 -1.71 -4.34 -8.06
C MET A 35 -2.52 -3.38 -7.20
N ASN A 36 -2.91 -3.83 -6.02
CA ASN A 36 -3.51 -2.99 -4.99
C ASN A 36 -2.48 -2.72 -3.89
N TYR A 37 -2.27 -1.45 -3.54
CA TYR A 37 -1.28 -1.07 -2.53
C TYR A 37 -1.70 -1.51 -1.12
N ALA A 38 -2.97 -1.32 -0.75
CA ALA A 38 -3.51 -1.71 0.55
C ALA A 38 -3.45 -3.24 0.75
N GLU A 39 -3.73 -4.03 -0.29
CA GLU A 39 -3.59 -5.49 -0.26
C GLU A 39 -2.16 -5.92 0.07
N ASN A 40 -1.17 -5.25 -0.51
CA ASN A 40 0.24 -5.55 -0.26
C ASN A 40 0.68 -5.12 1.15
N LEU A 41 0.19 -3.97 1.61
CA LEU A 41 0.53 -3.42 2.94
C LEU A 41 -0.16 -4.20 4.08
N LEU A 42 -1.42 -4.58 3.89
CA LEU A 42 -2.29 -5.23 4.87
C LEU A 42 -2.43 -6.74 4.62
N ARG A 43 -1.39 -7.35 4.02
CA ARG A 43 -1.32 -8.81 3.85
C ARG A 43 -1.16 -9.53 5.19
N ILE A 44 -0.55 -8.87 6.17
CA ILE A 44 -0.45 -9.33 7.55
C ILE A 44 -1.76 -8.94 8.22
N ARG A 45 -2.41 -9.91 8.87
CA ARG A 45 -3.70 -9.73 9.56
C ARG A 45 -3.65 -10.45 10.91
N ASP A 46 -2.63 -10.10 11.69
CA ASP A 46 -2.41 -10.66 13.02
C ASP A 46 -2.49 -9.55 14.08
N ASP A 47 -2.37 -9.95 15.35
CA ASP A 47 -2.47 -9.05 16.51
C ASP A 47 -1.20 -8.23 16.74
N LYS A 48 -0.24 -8.21 15.79
CA LYS A 48 0.92 -7.33 15.91
C LYS A 48 0.49 -5.89 15.74
N ILE A 49 1.14 -5.00 16.48
CA ILE A 49 0.88 -3.56 16.40
C ILE A 49 1.35 -3.03 15.04
N ALA A 50 0.42 -2.40 14.30
CA ALA A 50 0.68 -1.73 13.04
C ALA A 50 0.92 -0.23 13.24
N ILE A 51 0.13 0.41 14.12
CA ILE A 51 0.18 1.84 14.38
C ILE A 51 0.19 2.07 15.90
N ILE A 52 1.08 2.94 16.36
CA ILE A 52 1.07 3.51 17.70
C ILE A 52 0.61 4.96 17.54
N VAL A 53 -0.53 5.30 18.11
CA VAL A 53 -1.13 6.63 18.07
C VAL A 53 -0.74 7.35 19.36
N LEU A 54 -0.19 8.54 19.22
CA LEU A 54 0.17 9.42 20.33
C LEU A 54 -0.56 10.74 20.12
N ASP A 55 -1.30 11.18 21.14
CA ASP A 55 -1.99 12.47 21.12
C ASP A 55 -1.21 13.55 21.88
N GLU A 56 -1.74 14.77 21.87
CA GLU A 56 -1.14 15.93 22.53
C GLU A 56 -1.17 15.84 24.07
N ASP A 57 -2.07 15.01 24.61
CA ASP A 57 -2.25 14.76 26.04
C ASP A 57 -1.39 13.57 26.56
N GLN A 58 -0.52 13.03 25.71
CA GLN A 58 0.34 11.87 25.98
C GLN A 58 -0.42 10.55 26.19
N ASN A 59 -1.65 10.43 25.67
CA ASN A 59 -2.32 9.14 25.58
C ASN A 59 -1.69 8.32 24.45
N GLU A 60 -1.57 7.02 24.68
CA GLU A 60 -1.05 6.06 23.72
C GLU A 60 -2.12 5.02 23.41
N ASP A 61 -2.54 4.99 22.14
CA ASP A 61 -3.39 3.94 21.60
C ASP A 61 -2.61 3.09 20.60
N ARG A 62 -3.03 1.84 20.44
CA ARG A 62 -2.38 0.87 19.56
C ARG A 62 -3.40 0.23 18.66
N VAL A 63 -3.10 0.17 17.37
CA VAL A 63 -3.93 -0.48 16.36
C VAL A 63 -3.15 -1.67 15.82
N THR A 64 -3.75 -2.85 15.89
CA THR A 64 -3.20 -4.08 15.33
C THR A 64 -3.36 -4.11 13.81
N PHE A 65 -2.59 -4.98 13.14
CA PHE A 65 -2.77 -5.22 11.69
C PHE A 65 -4.17 -5.75 11.36
N ALA A 66 -4.75 -6.59 12.22
CA ALA A 66 -6.11 -7.09 12.06
C ALA A 66 -7.16 -5.96 12.14
N GLU A 67 -7.09 -5.10 13.17
CA GLU A 67 -8.00 -3.95 13.32
C GLU A 67 -7.85 -2.95 12.17
N LEU A 68 -6.61 -2.65 11.77
CA LEU A 68 -6.34 -1.75 10.64
C LEU A 68 -6.92 -2.29 9.33
N PHE A 69 -6.86 -3.61 9.11
CA PHE A 69 -7.45 -4.24 7.94
C PHE A 69 -8.98 -4.08 7.92
N GLU A 70 -9.66 -4.34 9.03
CA GLU A 70 -11.11 -4.18 9.13
C GLU A 70 -11.54 -2.74 8.87
N GLU A 71 -10.86 -1.76 9.45
CA GLU A 71 -11.12 -0.33 9.23
C GLU A 71 -10.94 0.06 7.74
N VAL A 72 -9.86 -0.37 7.10
CA VAL A 72 -9.61 -0.05 5.68
C VAL A 72 -10.61 -0.77 4.75
N CYS A 73 -11.02 -1.99 5.08
CA CYS A 73 -12.01 -2.73 4.29
C CYS A 73 -13.43 -2.18 4.45
N THR A 74 -13.76 -1.67 5.63
CA THR A 74 -15.10 -1.11 5.91
C THR A 74 -15.29 0.30 5.40
N GLN A 75 -14.22 1.06 5.11
CA GLN A 75 -14.33 2.38 4.48
C GLN A 75 -14.20 2.30 2.95
N PRO A 76 -15.32 2.40 2.19
CA PRO A 76 -15.24 2.61 0.75
C PRO A 76 -15.07 4.10 0.50
N HIS A 77 -13.87 4.50 0.06
CA HIS A 77 -13.55 5.77 -0.62
C HIS A 77 -14.54 6.93 -0.37
N SER A 78 -14.47 7.56 0.81
CA SER A 78 -15.00 8.91 0.97
C SER A 78 -13.95 9.88 0.43
N GLU A 79 -14.13 10.35 -0.81
CA GLU A 79 -13.40 11.51 -1.32
C GLU A 79 -13.68 12.72 -0.41
N SER A 80 -12.68 13.12 0.39
CA SER A 80 -12.65 14.46 0.97
C SER A 80 -12.51 15.46 -0.17
N THR A 81 -13.64 16.00 -0.60
CA THR A 81 -13.68 17.28 -1.34
C THR A 81 -13.21 18.36 -0.39
N VAL A 82 -12.09 19.01 -0.75
CA VAL A 82 -11.73 20.35 -0.28
C VAL A 82 -11.60 21.24 -1.50
#